data_AF-A0A1Q7TPN2-F1
#
_entry.id   AF-A0A1Q7TPN2-F1
#
_cell.length_a   1.000
_cell.length_b   1.000
_cell.length_c   1.000
_cell.angle_alpha   90.00
_cell.angle_beta   90.00
_cell.angle_gamma   90.00
#
_symmetry.space_group_name_H-M   'P 1'
#
loop_
_entity.id
_entity.type
_entity.pdbx_description
1 polymer ?
#
loop_
_entity_poly.entity_id
_entity_poly.type
_entity_poly.pdbx_seq_one_letter_code
_entity_poly.pdbx_strand_id
1 'polypeptide(L)'
;MRVLLDANVLVSGIAFGGNEHKLLRATFRSPHTFLVSDDITRETASVLTRKFPRLRAAADEILSVIRVEVIPRHAYEKEIRRFPTLRDPRDAHVLAAAAVSRADLIVTGDRGLLDLRQVGGSRVVSPSQALRILRE
;
A
#
# COMPACT_ATOMS: atom_id res chain seq x y z
N MET A 1 -10.95 8.08 -6.72
CA MET A 1 -10.63 6.68 -6.39
C MET A 1 -9.94 6.62 -5.04
N ARG A 2 -10.15 5.54 -4.29
CA ARG A 2 -9.48 5.18 -3.04
C ARG A 2 -8.42 4.12 -3.35
N VAL A 3 -7.15 4.43 -3.08
CA VAL A 3 -5.99 3.66 -3.54
C VAL A 3 -5.18 3.20 -2.35
N LEU A 4 -5.26 1.91 -1.99
CA LEU A 4 -4.44 1.32 -0.95
C LEU A 4 -3.04 1.03 -1.48
N LEU A 5 -2.02 1.62 -0.86
CA LEU A 5 -0.62 1.36 -1.19
C LEU A 5 -0.06 0.31 -0.25
N ASP A 6 0.52 -0.75 -0.81
CA ASP A 6 1.20 -1.80 -0.06
C ASP A 6 2.58 -1.33 0.45
N ALA A 7 3.11 -1.98 1.48
CA ALA A 7 4.40 -1.66 2.09
C ALA A 7 5.54 -1.73 1.07
N ASN A 8 5.49 -2.69 0.15
CA ASN A 8 6.51 -2.82 -0.89
C ASN A 8 6.55 -1.58 -1.82
N VAL A 9 5.40 -0.95 -2.08
CA VAL A 9 5.29 0.27 -2.88
C VAL A 9 5.88 1.45 -2.11
N LEU A 10 5.55 1.59 -0.82
CA LEU A 10 6.10 2.65 0.03
C LEU A 10 7.62 2.54 0.13
N VAL A 11 8.12 1.35 0.49
CA VAL A 11 9.57 1.08 0.59
C VAL A 11 10.26 1.39 -0.73
N SER A 12 9.72 0.91 -1.85
CA SER A 12 10.37 1.08 -3.16
C SER A 12 10.32 2.54 -3.64
N GLY A 13 9.23 3.27 -3.37
CA GLY A 13 9.11 4.67 -3.73
C GLY A 13 9.97 5.62 -2.88
N ILE A 14 10.32 5.21 -1.65
CA ILE A 14 11.26 5.93 -0.77
C ILE A 14 12.70 5.59 -1.13
N ALA A 15 13.02 4.31 -1.26
CA ALA A 15 14.39 3.84 -1.44
C ALA A 15 14.90 3.98 -2.89
N PHE A 16 14.00 4.01 -3.87
CA PHE A 16 14.33 3.99 -5.28
C PHE A 16 13.47 4.98 -6.09
N GLY A 17 13.77 5.09 -7.39
CA GLY A 17 12.94 5.81 -8.35
C GLY A 17 11.82 4.92 -8.93
N GLY A 18 11.31 5.30 -10.11
CA GLY A 18 10.37 4.47 -10.86
C GLY A 18 8.90 4.81 -10.62
N ASN A 19 8.03 3.80 -10.71
CA ASN A 19 6.58 3.99 -10.71
C ASN A 19 6.04 4.20 -9.29
N GLU A 20 6.63 3.52 -8.32
CA GLU A 20 6.34 3.61 -6.90
C GLU A 20 6.63 5.02 -6.40
N HIS A 21 7.79 5.58 -6.77
CA HIS A 21 8.12 6.97 -6.47
C HIS A 21 7.13 7.97 -7.10
N LYS A 22 6.70 7.72 -8.35
CA LYS A 22 5.67 8.54 -9.00
C LYS A 22 4.31 8.45 -8.29
N LEU A 23 3.95 7.29 -7.75
CA LEU A 23 2.74 7.13 -6.93
C LEU A 23 2.83 7.91 -5.62
N LEU A 24 3.97 7.88 -4.92
CA LEU A 24 4.17 8.71 -3.73
C LEU A 24 4.00 10.20 -4.06
N ARG A 25 4.55 10.66 -5.19
CA ARG A 25 4.34 12.04 -5.66
C ARG A 25 2.89 12.36 -6.05
N ALA A 26 2.11 11.35 -6.46
CA ALA A 26 0.71 11.51 -6.82
C ALA A 26 -0.19 11.74 -5.59
N THR A 27 0.22 11.26 -4.40
CA THR A 27 -0.48 11.52 -3.13
C THR A 27 -0.71 13.02 -2.88
N PHE A 28 0.22 13.87 -3.34
CA PHE A 28 0.15 15.32 -3.19
C PHE A 28 -0.66 16.04 -4.26
N ARG A 29 -0.79 15.44 -5.45
CA ARG A 29 -1.19 16.16 -6.68
C ARG A 29 -2.50 15.68 -7.30
N SER A 30 -3.00 14.52 -6.87
CA SER A 30 -4.18 13.94 -7.49
C SER A 30 -5.45 14.20 -6.66
N PRO A 31 -6.64 14.19 -7.29
CA PRO A 31 -7.92 14.22 -6.57
C PRO A 31 -8.26 12.88 -5.90
N HIS A 32 -7.37 11.89 -5.95
CA HIS A 32 -7.60 10.57 -5.39
C HIS A 32 -7.17 10.50 -3.92
N THR A 33 -7.86 9.64 -3.17
CA THR A 33 -7.52 9.35 -1.78
C THR A 33 -6.56 8.17 -1.75
N PHE A 34 -5.36 8.39 -1.20
CA PHE A 34 -4.42 7.30 -0.95
C PHE A 34 -4.56 6.80 0.47
N LEU A 35 -4.45 5.50 0.64
CA LEU A 35 -4.69 4.79 1.89
C LEU A 35 -3.46 3.95 2.22
N VAL A 36 -3.19 3.81 3.51
CA VAL A 36 -2.27 2.82 4.08
C VAL A 36 -2.92 2.25 5.34
N SER A 37 -2.49 1.08 5.79
CA SER A 37 -2.89 0.56 7.10
C SER A 37 -1.79 0.74 8.13
N ASP A 38 -2.15 0.64 9.41
CA ASP A 38 -1.18 0.58 10.50
C ASP A 38 -0.13 -0.52 10.30
N ASP A 39 -0.53 -1.69 9.81
CA ASP A 39 0.39 -2.80 9.55
C ASP A 39 1.32 -2.53 8.38
N ILE A 40 0.79 -1.97 7.28
CA ILE A 40 1.60 -1.51 6.14
C ILE A 40 2.63 -0.47 6.59
N THR A 41 2.22 0.47 7.45
CA THR A 41 3.10 1.52 7.99
C THR A 41 4.22 0.93 8.84
N ARG A 42 3.88 0.00 9.74
CA ARG A 42 4.87 -0.72 10.57
C ARG A 42 5.83 -1.56 9.74
N GLU A 43 5.33 -2.28 8.75
CA GLU A 43 6.15 -3.09 7.84
C GLU A 43 7.11 -2.21 7.06
N THR A 44 6.62 -1.10 6.51
CA THR A 44 7.43 -0.12 5.78
C THR A 44 8.58 0.39 6.65
N ALA A 45 8.30 0.84 7.88
CA ALA A 45 9.31 1.33 8.80
C ALA A 45 10.34 0.25 9.19
N SER A 46 9.87 -0.97 9.44
CA SER A 46 10.74 -2.13 9.75
C SER A 46 11.68 -2.47 8.60
N VAL A 47 11.16 -2.52 7.37
CA VAL A 47 11.96 -2.82 6.17
C VAL A 47 12.96 -1.70 5.89
N LEU A 48 12.57 -0.44 5.98
CA LEU A 48 13.47 0.70 5.77
C LEU A 48 14.59 0.72 6.81
N THR A 49 14.27 0.50 8.09
CA THR A 49 15.27 0.43 9.16
C THR A 49 16.28 -0.70 8.93
N ARG A 50 15.80 -1.89 8.53
CA ARG A 50 16.65 -3.07 8.36
C ARG A 50 17.49 -3.05 7.09
N LYS A 51 16.89 -2.68 5.94
CA LYS A 51 17.53 -2.78 4.62
C LYS A 51 18.14 -1.46 4.14
N PHE A 52 17.64 -0.33 4.62
CA PHE A 52 18.06 1.01 4.19
C PHE A 52 18.34 1.93 5.39
N PRO A 53 19.20 1.53 6.33
CA PRO A 53 19.41 2.28 7.58
C PRO A 53 19.87 3.74 7.34
N ARG A 54 20.59 3.99 6.24
CA ARG A 54 21.03 5.34 5.83
C ARG A 54 19.88 6.25 5.38
N LEU A 55 18.74 5.67 5.01
CA LEU A 55 17.56 6.41 4.56
C LEU A 55 16.54 6.61 5.69
N ARG A 56 16.80 6.16 6.93
CA ARG A 56 15.82 6.22 8.02
C ARG A 56 15.28 7.63 8.26
N ALA A 57 16.16 8.63 8.38
CA ALA A 57 15.74 10.01 8.59
C ALA A 57 14.86 10.54 7.44
N ALA A 58 15.27 10.27 6.19
CA ALA A 58 14.51 10.65 5.00
C ALA A 58 13.18 9.88 4.89
N ALA A 59 13.15 8.62 5.31
CA ALA A 59 11.94 7.81 5.34
C ALA A 59 10.92 8.35 6.33
N ASP A 60 11.34 8.69 7.55
CA ASP A 60 10.48 9.29 8.56
C ASP A 60 9.92 10.64 8.06
N GLU A 61 10.75 11.46 7.42
CA GLU A 61 10.32 12.71 6.79
C GLU A 61 9.32 12.46 5.65
N ILE A 62 9.61 11.56 4.71
CA ILE A 62 8.71 11.23 3.59
C ILE A 62 7.38 10.69 4.11
N LEU A 63 7.41 9.74 5.05
CA LEU A 63 6.21 9.17 5.65
C LEU A 63 5.38 10.23 6.41
N SER A 64 6.02 11.26 6.97
CA SER A 64 5.32 12.37 7.62
C SER A 64 4.65 13.35 6.64
N VAL A 65 5.15 13.44 5.40
CA VAL A 65 4.61 14.38 4.40
C VAL A 65 3.67 13.75 3.40
N ILE A 66 3.75 12.44 3.11
CA ILE A 66 2.81 11.81 2.17
C ILE A 66 1.36 12.01 2.63
N ARG A 67 0.50 12.39 1.69
CA ARG A 67 -0.91 12.62 1.97
C ARG A 67 -1.70 11.32 1.83
N VAL A 68 -1.72 10.54 2.91
CA VAL A 68 -2.44 9.25 2.99
C VAL A 68 -3.39 9.23 4.19
N GLU A 69 -4.54 8.55 4.05
CA GLU A 69 -5.37 8.17 5.21
C GLU A 69 -4.81 6.87 5.80
N VAL A 70 -4.52 6.87 7.11
CA VAL A 70 -4.08 5.66 7.82
C VAL A 70 -5.29 4.94 8.39
N ILE A 71 -5.48 3.69 7.99
CA ILE A 71 -6.52 2.81 8.49
C ILE A 71 -6.01 2.15 9.77
N PRO A 72 -6.65 2.40 10.93
CA PRO A 72 -6.15 1.88 12.20
C PRO A 72 -6.40 0.37 12.31
N ARG A 73 -5.51 -0.35 12.98
CA ARG A 73 -5.54 -1.83 13.06
C ARG A 73 -6.88 -2.38 13.55
N HIS A 74 -7.46 -1.77 14.58
CA HIS A 74 -8.72 -2.21 15.17
C HIS A 74 -9.91 -2.19 14.18
N ALA A 75 -9.81 -1.41 13.09
CA ALA A 75 -10.86 -1.33 12.08
C ALA A 75 -10.90 -2.59 11.19
N TYR A 76 -9.77 -3.26 10.96
CA TYR A 76 -9.68 -4.41 10.03
C TYR A 76 -9.18 -5.71 10.66
N GLU A 77 -8.70 -5.70 11.90
CA GLU A 77 -8.11 -6.90 12.53
C GLU A 77 -9.05 -8.11 12.58
N LYS A 78 -10.37 -7.87 12.72
CA LYS A 78 -11.40 -8.92 12.72
C LYS A 78 -11.59 -9.52 11.32
N GLU A 79 -11.36 -8.72 10.28
CA GLU A 79 -11.53 -9.11 8.89
C GLU A 79 -10.34 -9.93 8.36
N ILE A 80 -9.18 -9.89 9.02
CA ILE A 80 -7.99 -10.68 8.64
C ILE A 80 -8.34 -12.18 8.54
N ARG A 81 -9.15 -12.68 9.48
CA ARG A 81 -9.57 -14.09 9.52
C ARG A 81 -10.49 -14.50 8.38
N ARG A 82 -11.08 -13.54 7.65
CA ARG A 82 -11.96 -13.80 6.50
C ARG A 82 -11.20 -14.10 5.21
N PHE A 83 -9.87 -13.95 5.22
CA PHE A 83 -8.99 -14.29 4.10
C PHE A 83 -8.07 -15.49 4.43
N PRO A 84 -8.61 -16.66 4.82
CA PRO A 84 -7.79 -17.81 5.22
C PRO A 84 -7.11 -18.52 4.03
N THR A 85 -7.53 -18.24 2.80
CA THR A 85 -7.10 -18.92 1.57
C THR A 85 -5.96 -18.23 0.82
N LEU A 86 -5.24 -17.31 1.47
CA LEU A 86 -4.07 -16.69 0.86
C LEU A 86 -2.88 -17.64 0.83
N ARG A 87 -2.09 -17.55 -0.25
CA ARG A 87 -0.82 -18.26 -0.36
C ARG A 87 0.17 -17.82 0.71
N ASP A 88 0.21 -16.53 1.04
CA ASP A 88 0.96 -15.99 2.17
C ASP A 88 -0.02 -15.43 3.21
N PRO A 89 -0.11 -16.04 4.42
CA PRO A 89 -0.93 -15.53 5.51
C PRO A 89 -0.58 -14.11 5.94
N ARG A 90 0.65 -13.64 5.64
CA ARG A 90 1.07 -12.28 5.96
C ARG A 90 0.34 -11.24 5.13
N ASP A 91 -0.13 -11.57 3.93
CA ASP A 91 -0.82 -10.62 3.06
C ASP A 91 -2.29 -10.38 3.45
N ALA A 92 -2.83 -11.18 4.37
CA ALA A 92 -4.22 -11.09 4.82
C ALA A 92 -4.58 -9.71 5.37
N HIS A 93 -3.61 -9.03 5.99
CA HIS A 93 -3.83 -7.69 6.53
C HIS A 93 -4.04 -6.63 5.44
N VAL A 94 -3.40 -6.77 4.27
CA VAL A 94 -3.57 -5.86 3.12
C VAL A 94 -5.00 -5.98 2.59
N LEU A 95 -5.49 -7.21 2.42
CA LEU A 95 -6.84 -7.46 1.92
C LEU A 95 -7.93 -7.04 2.92
N ALA A 96 -7.71 -7.29 4.21
CA ALA A 96 -8.60 -6.84 5.27
C ALA A 96 -8.69 -5.31 5.31
N ALA A 97 -7.55 -4.62 5.22
CA ALA A 97 -7.52 -3.16 5.17
C ALA A 97 -8.23 -2.64 3.92
N ALA A 98 -8.03 -3.25 2.75
CA ALA A 98 -8.71 -2.88 1.51
C ALA A 98 -10.24 -3.01 1.62
N ALA A 99 -10.71 -4.10 2.22
CA ALA A 99 -12.13 -4.39 2.40
C ALA A 99 -12.82 -3.34 3.28
N VAL A 100 -12.26 -3.04 4.47
CA VAL A 100 -12.87 -2.08 5.42
C VAL A 100 -12.78 -0.65 4.90
N SER A 101 -11.70 -0.31 4.24
CA SER A 101 -11.50 1.03 3.68
C SER A 101 -12.23 1.28 2.36
N ARG A 102 -12.88 0.26 1.80
CA ARG A 102 -13.53 0.29 0.48
C ARG A 102 -12.59 0.82 -0.59
N ALA A 103 -11.37 0.30 -0.63
CA ALA A 103 -10.39 0.68 -1.63
C ALA A 103 -10.88 0.25 -3.02
N ASP A 104 -10.76 1.14 -4.02
CA ASP A 104 -11.02 0.78 -5.42
C ASP A 104 -9.84 0.00 -6.01
N LEU A 105 -8.62 0.33 -5.57
CA LEU A 105 -7.37 -0.27 -6.01
C LEU A 105 -6.53 -0.72 -4.81
N ILE A 106 -5.95 -1.92 -4.91
CA ILE A 106 -4.82 -2.38 -4.10
C ILE A 106 -3.59 -2.31 -5.00
N VAL A 107 -2.63 -1.47 -4.65
CA VAL A 107 -1.40 -1.29 -5.42
C VAL A 107 -0.26 -2.01 -4.73
N THR A 108 0.24 -3.05 -5.39
CA THR A 108 1.30 -3.90 -4.86
C THR A 108 2.25 -4.34 -5.97
N GLY A 109 3.49 -4.63 -5.61
CA GLY A 109 4.46 -5.31 -6.47
C GLY A 109 4.62 -6.79 -6.15
N ASP A 110 3.89 -7.32 -5.16
CA ASP A 110 3.89 -8.74 -4.85
C ASP A 110 3.15 -9.54 -5.94
N ARG A 111 3.82 -10.53 -6.52
CA ARG A 111 3.23 -11.33 -7.61
C ARG A 111 2.08 -12.21 -7.13
N GLY A 112 2.15 -12.73 -5.91
CA GLY A 112 1.09 -13.55 -5.32
C GLY A 112 -0.19 -12.74 -5.11
N LEU A 113 -0.07 -11.49 -4.66
CA LEU A 113 -1.22 -10.57 -4.58
C LEU A 113 -1.72 -10.17 -5.97
N LEU A 114 -0.82 -9.83 -6.90
CA LEU A 114 -1.19 -9.47 -8.27
C LEU A 114 -1.96 -10.58 -8.99
N ASP A 115 -1.63 -11.85 -8.73
CA ASP A 115 -2.30 -13.01 -9.31
C ASP A 115 -3.79 -13.10 -8.90
N LEU A 116 -4.18 -12.49 -7.78
CA LEU A 116 -5.58 -12.43 -7.35
C LEU A 116 -6.43 -11.58 -8.31
N ARG A 117 -5.83 -10.56 -8.95
CA ARG A 117 -6.44 -9.55 -9.86
C ARG A 117 -7.55 -8.70 -9.25
N GLN A 118 -8.38 -9.25 -8.38
CA GLN A 118 -9.49 -8.59 -7.71
C GLN A 118 -9.78 -9.27 -6.37
N VAL A 119 -10.05 -8.46 -5.35
CA VAL A 119 -10.47 -8.92 -4.02
C VAL A 119 -11.66 -8.09 -3.58
N GLY A 120 -12.83 -8.73 -3.50
CA GLY A 120 -14.09 -8.00 -3.27
C GLY A 120 -14.30 -6.91 -4.32
N GLY A 121 -14.51 -5.67 -3.88
CA GLY A 121 -14.64 -4.49 -4.75
C GLY A 121 -13.32 -3.91 -5.27
N SER A 122 -12.18 -4.38 -4.76
CA SER A 122 -10.88 -3.76 -5.04
C SER A 122 -10.14 -4.49 -6.17
N ARG A 123 -9.68 -3.75 -7.19
CA ARG A 123 -8.78 -4.31 -8.22
C ARG A 123 -7.35 -4.35 -7.69
N VAL A 124 -6.67 -5.48 -7.86
CA VAL A 124 -5.25 -5.61 -7.50
C VAL A 124 -4.39 -5.31 -8.72
N VAL A 125 -3.54 -4.29 -8.61
CA VAL A 125 -2.81 -3.72 -9.75
C VAL A 125 -1.36 -3.43 -9.40
N SER A 126 -0.50 -3.51 -10.41
CA SER A 126 0.90 -3.09 -10.27
C SER A 126 1.01 -1.56 -10.23
N PRO A 127 2.13 -1.01 -9.73
CA PRO A 127 2.37 0.43 -9.71
C PRO A 127 2.24 1.11 -11.07
N SER A 128 2.68 0.44 -12.15
CA SER A 128 2.57 0.96 -13.51
C SER A 128 1.12 1.01 -14.01
N GLN A 129 0.31 0.00 -13.66
CA GLN A 129 -1.12 -0.03 -13.99
C GLN A 129 -1.89 1.02 -13.19
N ALA A 130 -1.61 1.14 -11.90
CA ALA A 130 -2.21 2.17 -11.06
C ALA A 130 -1.98 3.57 -11.64
N LEU A 131 -0.75 3.92 -12.00
CA LEU A 131 -0.44 5.22 -12.62
C LEU A 131 -1.18 5.48 -13.94
N ARG A 132 -1.49 4.43 -14.70
CA ARG A 132 -2.28 4.58 -15.94
C ARG A 132 -3.73 4.88 -15.61
N ILE A 133 -4.33 4.09 -14.71
CA ILE A 133 -5.71 4.25 -14.26
C ILE A 133 -5.95 5.63 -13.62
N LEU A 134 -4.99 6.12 -12.83
CA LEU A 134 -5.12 7.41 -12.13
C LEU A 134 -4.87 8.64 -13.03
N ARG A 135 -4.58 8.45 -14.32
CA ARG A 135 -4.43 9.53 -15.30
C ARG A 135 -5.67 9.69 -16.19
N GLU A 136 -6.57 8.72 -16.16
CA GLU A 136 -7.88 8.72 -16.83
C GLU A 136 -8.90 9.46 -15.95
#